data_AF-A0A3D0FMK3-F1
#
_entry.id   AF-A0A3D0FMK3-F1
#
_cell.length_a   1.000
_cell.length_b   1.000
_cell.length_c   1.000
_cell.angle_alpha   90.00
_cell.angle_beta   90.00
_cell.angle_gamma   90.00
#
_symmetry.space_group_name_H-M   'P 1'
#
loop_
_entity.id
_entity.type
_entity.pdbx_description
1 polymer ?
#
loop_
_entity_poly.entity_id
_entity_poly.type
_entity_poly.pdbx_seq_one_letter_code
_entity_poly.pdbx_strand_id
1 'polypeptide(L)' 'EETSLNNVENDTSGISFIDGVLLNPNRLMISVYNTLGQRVYNGNESNIHIGAHGVYCVTGASVNRKIAY' A
#
# COMPACT_ATOMS: atom_id res chain seq x y z
N GLU A 1 32.58 -8.07 5.72
CA GLU A 1 31.59 -7.14 5.15
C GLU A 1 30.24 -7.42 5.77
N GLU A 2 29.87 -6.66 6.80
CA GLU A 2 28.51 -6.65 7.34
C GLU A 2 27.62 -5.97 6.32
N THR A 3 26.79 -6.74 5.63
CA THR A 3 25.73 -6.20 4.79
C THR A 3 24.65 -5.68 5.72
N SER A 4 24.69 -4.38 6.01
CA SER A 4 23.60 -3.67 6.67
C SER A 4 22.31 -3.97 5.93
N LEU A 5 21.48 -4.84 6.51
CA LEU A 5 20.08 -5.01 6.16
C LEU A 5 19.44 -3.64 6.34
N ASN A 6 19.41 -2.87 5.26
CA ASN A 6 18.79 -1.56 5.18
C ASN A 6 17.38 -1.69 5.76
N ASN A 7 17.16 -0.97 6.86
CA ASN A 7 15.88 -0.62 7.47
C ASN A 7 14.68 -1.22 6.72
N VAL A 8 14.32 -2.45 7.06
CA VAL A 8 12.91 -2.79 7.09
C VAL A 8 12.37 -1.92 8.21
N GLU A 9 12.02 -0.67 7.90
CA GLU A 9 11.09 0.08 8.74
C GLU A 9 9.98 -0.92 9.02
N ASN A 10 9.84 -1.33 10.28
CA ASN A 10 8.77 -2.22 10.71
C ASN A 10 7.49 -1.66 10.11
N ASP A 11 6.94 -2.34 9.12
CA ASP A 11 5.69 -1.93 8.48
C ASP A 11 4.58 -2.14 9.53
N THR A 12 4.40 -1.14 10.38
CA THR A 12 3.38 -1.09 11.42
C THR A 12 2.01 -0.70 10.85
N SER A 13 1.95 -0.43 9.53
CA SER A 13 0.72 0.02 8.89
C SER A 13 -0.36 -1.06 8.87
N GLY A 14 0.05 -2.33 8.90
CA GLY A 14 -0.86 -3.47 8.74
C GLY A 14 -1.47 -3.57 7.34
N ILE A 15 -0.98 -2.77 6.38
CA ILE A 15 -1.48 -2.75 5.01
C ILE A 15 -1.12 -4.08 4.33
N SER A 16 -2.11 -4.75 3.77
CA SER A 16 -1.93 -5.98 3.00
C SER A 16 -2.86 -6.01 1.80
N PHE A 17 -2.59 -6.90 0.84
CA PHE A 17 -3.39 -7.02 -0.37
C PHE A 17 -3.74 -8.48 -0.62
N ILE A 18 -5.02 -8.78 -0.75
CA ILE A 18 -5.55 -10.15 -0.89
C ILE A 18 -6.70 -10.11 -1.89
N ASP A 19 -6.64 -10.89 -2.97
CA ASP A 19 -7.72 -11.11 -3.94
C ASP A 19 -8.42 -9.83 -4.43
N GLY A 20 -7.64 -8.80 -4.80
CA GLY A 20 -8.17 -7.54 -5.31
C GLY A 20 -8.60 -6.54 -4.22
N VAL A 21 -8.42 -6.89 -2.95
CA VAL A 21 -8.76 -6.05 -1.80
C VAL A 21 -7.49 -5.58 -1.10
N LEU A 22 -7.30 -4.27 -1.04
CA LEU A 22 -6.32 -3.62 -0.17
C LEU A 22 -6.94 -3.50 1.24
N LEU A 23 -6.31 -4.19 2.19
CA LEU A 23 -6.67 -4.16 3.60
C LEU A 23 -5.89 -3.03 4.30
N ASN A 24 -6.61 -2.17 5.00
CA ASN A 24 -6.09 -1.06 5.81
C ASN A 24 -6.69 -1.14 7.23
N PRO A 25 -6.31 -2.15 8.01
CA PRO A 25 -6.95 -2.46 9.29
C PRO A 25 -6.88 -1.29 10.29
N ASN A 26 -5.85 -0.46 10.19
CA ASN A 26 -5.62 0.68 11.06
C ASN A 26 -6.33 1.97 10.58
N ARG A 27 -7.10 1.92 9.49
CA ARG A 27 -7.79 3.08 8.90
C ARG A 27 -6.86 4.29 8.73
N LEU A 28 -5.65 4.03 8.23
CA LEU A 28 -4.69 5.07 7.92
C LEU A 28 -5.19 5.87 6.72
N MET A 29 -4.97 7.19 6.73
CA MET A 29 -5.18 8.01 5.55
C MET A 29 -4.14 7.64 4.49
N ILE A 30 -4.58 7.05 3.38
CA ILE A 30 -3.70 6.58 2.30
C ILE A 30 -4.18 7.08 0.94
N SER A 31 -3.25 7.12 0.00
CA SER A 31 -3.51 7.31 -1.42
C SER A 31 -2.94 6.14 -2.22
N VAL A 32 -3.68 5.68 -3.23
CA VAL A 32 -3.27 4.58 -4.11
C VAL A 32 -3.15 5.09 -5.53
N TYR A 33 -2.04 4.77 -6.19
CA TYR A 33 -1.73 5.20 -7.54
C TYR A 33 -1.45 3.99 -8.43
N ASN A 34 -1.89 4.05 -9.69
CA ASN A 34 -1.50 3.07 -10.70
C ASN A 34 -0.12 3.38 -11.30
N THR A 35 0.38 2.53 -12.19
CA THR A 35 1.68 2.69 -12.86
C THR A 35 1.78 3.92 -13.77
N LEU A 36 0.65 4.50 -14.18
CA LEU A 36 0.58 5.74 -14.93
C LEU A 36 0.66 6.98 -14.03
N GLY A 37 0.79 6.80 -12.70
CA GLY A 37 0.80 7.88 -11.72
C GLY A 37 -0.59 8.46 -11.43
N GLN A 38 -1.66 7.83 -11.91
CA GLN A 38 -3.03 8.26 -11.65
C GLN A 38 -3.47 7.77 -10.28
N ARG A 39 -4.06 8.66 -9.47
CA ARG A 39 -4.63 8.29 -8.17
C ARG A 39 -5.96 7.58 -8.37
N VAL A 40 -6.04 6.33 -7.94
CA VAL A 40 -7.24 5.49 -8.05
C VAL A 40 -8.05 5.46 -6.75
N TYR A 41 -7.44 5.81 -5.62
CA TYR A 41 -8.11 5.87 -4.33
C TYR A 41 -7.42 6.88 -3.40
N ASN A 42 -8.21 7.52 -2.53
CA ASN A 42 -7.75 8.38 -1.45
C ASN A 42 -8.78 8.33 -0.31
N GLY A 43 -8.37 7.83 0.85
CA GLY A 43 -9.28 7.62 1.97
C GLY A 43 -8.65 6.81 3.09
N ASN A 44 -9.49 6.31 3.98
CA ASN A 44 -9.09 5.55 5.16
C ASN A 44 -9.99 4.33 5.46
N GLU A 45 -10.77 3.89 4.47
CA GLU A 45 -11.57 2.69 4.54
C GLU A 45 -10.71 1.47 4.88
N SER A 46 -11.26 0.54 5.65
CA SER A 46 -10.53 -0.66 6.07
C SER A 46 -10.37 -1.71 4.97
N ASN A 47 -11.26 -1.68 3.97
CA ASN A 47 -11.27 -2.58 2.82
C ASN A 47 -11.49 -1.75 1.56
N ILE A 48 -10.54 -1.80 0.64
CA ILE A 48 -10.52 -0.97 -0.55
C ILE A 48 -10.41 -1.90 -1.76
N HIS A 49 -11.45 -1.93 -2.59
CA HIS A 49 -11.48 -2.77 -3.77
C HIS A 49 -10.69 -2.11 -4.90
N ILE A 50 -9.61 -2.76 -5.32
CA ILE A 50 -8.83 -2.37 -6.50
C ILE A 50 -9.21 -3.33 -7.62
N GLY A 51 -10.14 -2.90 -8.47
CA GLY A 51 -10.82 -3.78 -9.44
C GLY A 51 -9.99 -4.22 -10.66
N ALA A 52 -8.78 -3.70 -10.84
CA ALA A 52 -7.90 -4.07 -11.95
C ALA A 52 -6.64 -4.76 -11.44
N HIS A 53 -6.21 -5.81 -12.15
CA HIS A 53 -4.91 -6.43 -11.92
C HIS A 53 -3.82 -5.45 -12.37
N GLY A 54 -2.75 -5.35 -11.59
CA GLY A 54 -1.67 -4.44 -11.87
C GLY A 54 -0.78 -4.14 -10.67
N VAL A 55 0.15 -3.21 -10.90
CA VAL A 55 1.07 -2.70 -9.89
C VAL A 55 0.56 -1.36 -9.38
N TYR A 56 0.53 -1.22 -8.07
CA TYR A 56 0.05 -0.04 -7.38
C TYR A 56 1.08 0.48 -6.38
N CYS A 57 1.13 1.81 -6.26
CA CYS A 57 1.87 2.49 -5.21
C CYS A 57 0.88 2.95 -4.14
N VAL A 58 1.11 2.57 -2.88
CA VAL A 58 0.33 3.00 -1.72
C VAL A 58 1.20 3.94 -0.89
N THR A 59 0.71 5.15 -0.67
CA THR A 59 1.40 6.17 0.12
C THR A 59 0.53 6.65 1.28
N GLY A 60 1.17 7.03 2.39
CA GLY A 60 0.54 7.55 3.60
C GLY A 60 1.59 8.01 4.61
N ALA A 61 1.16 8.68 5.69
CA ALA A 61 2.08 9.26 6.69
C ALA A 61 3.05 8.25 7.33
N SER A 62 2.78 6.95 7.22
CA SER A 62 3.65 5.86 7.67
C SER A 62 3.65 4.68 6.69
N VAL A 63 3.33 4.93 5.41
CA VAL A 63 3.20 3.89 4.39
C VAL A 63 3.88 4.36 3.11
N ASN A 64 4.87 3.61 2.63
CA ASN A 64 5.38 3.71 1.28
C ASN A 64 5.56 2.29 0.74
N ARG A 65 4.55 1.77 0.02
CA ARG A 65 4.52 0.35 -0.38
C ARG A 65 4.16 0.19 -1.84
N LYS A 66 4.86 -0.73 -2.51
CA LYS A 66 4.51 -1.23 -3.85
C LYS A 66 3.75 -2.54 -3.70
N ILE A 67 2.60 -2.65 -4.36
CA ILE A 67 1.75 -3.84 -4.35
C ILE A 67 1.59 -4.30 -5.79
N ALA A 68 1.60 -5.62 -6.01
CA ALA A 68 1.33 -6.24 -7.31
C ALA A 68 0.21 -7.27 -7.13
N TYR A 69 -0.78 -7.21 -8.02
CA TYR A 69 -1.96 -8.06 -8.06
C TYR A 69 -2.26 -8.52 -9.50
#